data_AF-A0A7Z9SDV4-F1
#
_entry.id   AF-A0A7Z9SDV4-F1
#
_cell.length_a   1.000
_cell.length_b   1.000
_cell.length_c   1.000
_cell.angle_alpha   90.00
_cell.angle_beta   90.00
_cell.angle_gamma   90.00
#
_symmetry.space_group_name_H-M   'P 1'
#
loop_
_entity.id
_entity.type
_entity.pdbx_description
1 polymer ?
#
loop_
_entity_poly.entity_id
_entity_poly.type
_entity_poly.pdbx_seq_one_letter_code
_entity_poly.pdbx_strand_id
1 'polypeptide(L)'
;GEFGSSGIMVIVMYFLITYTVETNAMGIFYATLIGLAAGLGIGLITEHYTGTGTKPVKSVVDQSITGSATNIIAGLGVGMQSTFIPVLIIAVAIVFAHQNAGLYGIAMAALGMLANTGIQLAVDAYGPISDNAGGIAEMAGLPPEVRERTDKLDAVGNTTAAIGKGFAIGSAALTTLALFAAFSEIIKSKLGESPFLINISEPIVMAALFVGAMLPFLFSSLAMGAVGRAAMAMIEEVRRQFREIPELKAALEVLGKGDESSWSDEDKSIYEAGLTKADHGRCIEISTQSAIKEMLLPGLLAVVTPILIGLLGNLVNMGPQALGGLLAGVTVSGVSMAIFQSNAGGAWDNAKKMIEEGTEINGESYGKGSDVHKAAVVGDTVGDPFKDTSGPSLNILIKLMSVVSLVVAPFLF
;
A
#
# COMPACT_ATOMS: atom_id res chain seq x y z
N GLY A 1 18.21 -10.85 -0.95
CA GLY A 1 17.96 -10.95 0.50
C GLY A 1 16.86 -11.95 0.82
N GLU A 2 15.66 -11.73 0.28
CA GLU A 2 14.45 -12.47 0.64
C GLU A 2 14.53 -13.98 0.40
N PHE A 3 14.95 -14.43 -0.79
CA PHE A 3 15.09 -15.87 -1.08
C PHE A 3 16.08 -16.58 -0.14
N GLY A 4 17.22 -15.96 0.14
CA GLY A 4 18.22 -16.50 1.07
C GLY A 4 17.68 -16.61 2.49
N SER A 5 17.02 -15.55 2.99
CA SER A 5 16.36 -15.58 4.31
C SER A 5 15.29 -16.66 4.39
N SER A 6 14.53 -16.85 3.31
CA SER A 6 13.45 -17.84 3.24
C SER A 6 14.00 -19.25 3.29
N GLY A 7 15.08 -19.54 2.55
CA GLY A 7 15.76 -20.84 2.60
C GLY A 7 16.27 -21.19 4.01
N ILE A 8 16.88 -20.22 4.70
CA ILE A 8 17.29 -20.40 6.10
C ILE A 8 16.06 -20.63 6.99
N MET A 9 15.02 -19.83 6.81
CA MET A 9 13.80 -19.91 7.61
C MET A 9 13.10 -21.27 7.47
N VAL A 10 13.09 -21.88 6.28
CA VAL A 10 12.54 -23.24 6.09
C VAL A 10 13.26 -24.26 6.98
N ILE A 11 14.59 -24.21 7.03
CA ILE A 11 15.39 -25.13 7.85
C ILE A 11 15.11 -24.89 9.35
N VAL A 12 15.12 -23.63 9.77
CA VAL A 12 14.88 -23.26 11.18
C VAL A 12 13.47 -23.66 11.61
N MET A 13 12.44 -23.33 10.81
CA MET A 13 11.05 -23.68 11.09
C MET A 13 10.83 -25.19 11.14
N TYR A 14 11.50 -25.96 10.27
CA TYR A 14 11.41 -27.43 10.30
C TYR A 14 11.86 -27.97 11.66
N PHE A 15 13.07 -27.61 12.11
CA PHE A 15 13.57 -28.10 13.39
C PHE A 15 12.77 -27.54 14.57
N LEU A 16 12.45 -26.24 14.57
CA LEU A 16 11.69 -25.63 15.66
C LEU A 16 10.34 -26.33 15.85
N ILE A 17 9.57 -26.51 14.78
CA ILE A 17 8.22 -27.09 14.86
C ILE A 17 8.30 -28.57 15.21
N THR A 18 9.20 -29.34 14.59
CA THR A 18 9.30 -30.79 14.85
C THR A 18 9.82 -31.14 16.24
N TYR A 19 10.64 -30.28 16.86
CA TYR A 19 11.13 -30.50 18.23
C TYR A 19 10.22 -29.93 19.33
N THR A 20 9.40 -28.91 19.04
CA THR A 20 8.57 -28.25 20.07
C THR A 20 7.12 -28.70 20.07
N VAL A 21 6.59 -29.16 18.93
CA VAL A 21 5.19 -29.53 18.79
C VAL A 21 5.03 -31.05 18.81
N GLU A 22 4.28 -31.57 19.78
CA GLU A 22 4.07 -33.02 19.92
C GLU A 22 3.01 -33.57 18.95
N THR A 23 1.98 -32.77 18.63
CA THR A 23 0.83 -33.20 17.81
C THR A 23 0.76 -32.44 16.49
N ASN A 24 0.64 -33.17 15.37
CA ASN A 24 0.51 -32.61 14.01
C ASN A 24 1.62 -31.61 13.61
N ALA A 25 2.84 -31.83 14.11
CA ALA A 25 3.98 -30.96 13.82
C ALA A 25 4.24 -30.78 12.31
N MET A 26 4.15 -31.87 11.54
CA MET A 26 4.36 -31.83 10.09
C MET A 26 3.26 -31.05 9.36
N GLY A 27 1.99 -31.18 9.77
CA GLY A 27 0.90 -30.38 9.20
C GLY A 27 1.09 -28.89 9.47
N ILE A 28 1.52 -28.54 10.68
CA ILE A 28 1.84 -27.15 11.05
C ILE A 28 3.04 -26.63 10.25
N PHE A 29 4.08 -27.43 10.07
CA PHE A 29 5.23 -27.10 9.25
C PHE A 29 4.82 -26.83 7.79
N TYR A 30 4.03 -27.71 7.17
CA TYR A 30 3.56 -27.51 5.80
C TYR A 30 2.67 -26.27 5.67
N ALA A 31 1.77 -26.03 6.63
CA ALA A 31 0.95 -24.82 6.64
C ALA A 31 1.80 -23.54 6.72
N THR A 32 2.83 -23.54 7.56
CA THR A 32 3.77 -22.43 7.68
C THR A 32 4.58 -22.23 6.39
N LEU A 33 5.03 -23.33 5.77
CA LEU A 33 5.75 -23.30 4.49
C LEU A 33 4.89 -22.77 3.35
N ILE A 34 3.61 -23.14 3.29
CA ILE A 34 2.63 -22.60 2.33
C ILE A 34 2.52 -21.08 2.48
N GLY A 35 2.46 -20.58 3.72
CA GLY A 35 2.45 -19.15 4.02
C GLY A 35 3.68 -18.41 3.49
N LEU A 36 4.88 -18.95 3.77
CA LEU A 36 6.15 -18.40 3.28
C LEU A 36 6.20 -18.39 1.74
N ALA A 37 5.82 -19.50 1.11
CA ALA A 37 5.78 -19.62 -0.35
C ALA A 37 4.75 -18.66 -0.98
N ALA A 38 3.58 -18.51 -0.36
CA ALA A 38 2.56 -17.56 -0.80
C ALA A 38 3.07 -16.11 -0.73
N GLY A 39 3.78 -15.74 0.36
CA GLY A 39 4.39 -14.43 0.49
C GLY A 39 5.38 -14.14 -0.64
N LEU A 40 6.33 -15.05 -0.87
CA LEU A 40 7.31 -14.92 -1.97
C LEU A 40 6.63 -14.84 -3.33
N GLY A 41 5.57 -15.65 -3.55
CA GLY A 41 4.78 -15.61 -4.78
C GLY A 41 4.10 -14.26 -5.00
N ILE A 42 3.50 -13.68 -3.95
CA ILE A 42 2.90 -12.34 -4.01
C ILE A 42 3.96 -11.27 -4.29
N GLY A 43 5.14 -11.36 -3.66
CA GLY A 43 6.27 -10.46 -3.91
C GLY A 43 6.71 -10.48 -5.38
N LEU A 44 6.94 -11.67 -5.95
CA LEU A 44 7.33 -11.84 -7.35
C LEU A 44 6.30 -11.27 -8.34
N ILE A 45 5.01 -11.49 -8.07
CA ILE A 45 3.95 -10.93 -8.91
C ILE A 45 3.91 -9.41 -8.76
N THR A 46 4.09 -8.90 -7.54
CA THR A 46 4.12 -7.45 -7.31
C THR A 46 5.27 -6.81 -8.06
N GLU A 47 6.48 -7.38 -8.00
CA GLU A 47 7.64 -6.96 -8.79
C GLU A 47 7.34 -6.96 -10.30
N HIS A 48 6.62 -7.97 -10.82
CA HIS A 48 6.24 -8.01 -12.23
C HIS A 48 5.34 -6.84 -12.65
N TYR A 49 4.45 -6.37 -11.77
CA TYR A 49 3.50 -5.31 -12.06
C TYR A 49 4.02 -3.90 -11.75
N THR A 50 5.04 -3.77 -10.90
CA THR A 50 5.59 -2.47 -10.50
C THR A 50 7.03 -2.24 -10.95
N GLY A 51 7.82 -3.27 -11.21
CA GLY A 51 9.24 -3.15 -11.55
C GLY A 51 9.49 -2.49 -12.91
N THR A 52 10.57 -1.72 -13.00
CA THR A 52 11.01 -1.07 -14.24
C THR A 52 11.36 -2.11 -15.31
N GLY A 53 11.11 -1.79 -16.58
CA GLY A 53 11.41 -2.67 -17.71
C GLY A 53 10.47 -3.86 -17.90
N THR A 54 9.54 -4.10 -16.97
CA THR A 54 8.52 -5.15 -17.07
C THR A 54 7.45 -4.79 -18.10
N LYS A 55 6.74 -5.81 -18.61
CA LYS A 55 5.70 -5.62 -19.62
C LYS A 55 4.53 -4.72 -19.12
N PRO A 56 4.03 -4.88 -17.88
CA PRO A 56 2.95 -4.03 -17.39
C PRO A 56 3.35 -2.57 -17.27
N VAL A 57 4.51 -2.26 -16.68
CA VAL A 57 4.98 -0.87 -16.53
C VAL A 57 5.31 -0.23 -17.88
N LYS A 58 5.95 -0.98 -18.80
CA LYS A 58 6.15 -0.52 -20.19
C LYS A 58 4.85 -0.14 -20.87
N SER A 59 3.77 -0.88 -20.65
CA SER A 59 2.47 -0.54 -21.24
C SER A 59 1.90 0.80 -20.73
N VAL A 60 2.27 1.23 -19.52
CA VAL A 60 1.91 2.56 -18.96
C VAL A 60 2.80 3.64 -19.59
N VAL A 61 4.10 3.36 -19.75
CA VAL A 61 5.05 4.25 -20.45
C VAL A 61 4.57 4.49 -21.89
N ASP A 62 4.28 3.43 -22.65
CA ASP A 62 3.84 3.51 -24.05
C ASP A 62 2.53 4.32 -24.20
N GLN A 63 1.58 4.14 -23.27
CA GLN A 63 0.32 4.88 -23.30
C GLN A 63 0.48 6.36 -22.95
N SER A 64 1.57 6.76 -22.30
CA SER A 64 1.87 8.16 -21.97
C SER A 64 2.08 9.03 -23.21
N ILE A 65 2.41 8.45 -24.38
CA ILE A 65 2.50 9.19 -25.65
C ILE A 65 1.19 9.89 -25.99
N THR A 66 0.07 9.23 -25.68
CA THR A 66 -1.27 9.74 -26.02
C THR A 66 -1.84 10.70 -24.97
N GLY A 67 -1.06 11.00 -23.91
CA GLY A 67 -1.38 11.97 -22.88
C GLY A 67 -1.79 11.39 -21.52
N SER A 68 -2.17 12.26 -20.59
CA SER A 68 -2.45 11.88 -19.20
C SER A 68 -3.66 10.94 -19.06
N ALA A 69 -4.68 11.09 -19.89
CA ALA A 69 -5.92 10.30 -19.76
C ALA A 69 -5.67 8.80 -19.99
N THR A 70 -4.95 8.46 -21.05
CA THR A 70 -4.58 7.08 -21.39
C THR A 70 -3.54 6.53 -20.42
N ASN A 71 -2.58 7.34 -19.96
CA ASN A 71 -1.68 6.95 -18.87
C ASN A 71 -2.46 6.53 -17.59
N ILE A 72 -3.46 7.32 -17.19
CA ILE A 72 -4.31 6.98 -16.02
C ILE A 72 -5.11 5.71 -16.29
N ILE A 73 -5.72 5.56 -17.47
CA ILE A 73 -6.46 4.35 -17.83
C ILE A 73 -5.53 3.11 -17.78
N ALA A 74 -4.30 3.24 -18.28
CA ALA A 74 -3.31 2.19 -18.28
C ALA A 74 -2.95 1.73 -16.86
N GLY A 75 -2.57 2.67 -15.98
CA GLY A 75 -2.17 2.34 -14.62
C GLY A 75 -3.32 1.77 -13.77
N LEU A 76 -4.55 2.28 -13.95
CA LEU A 76 -5.73 1.68 -13.33
C LEU A 76 -5.95 0.24 -13.82
N GLY A 77 -5.85 0.00 -15.13
CA GLY A 77 -5.97 -1.34 -15.72
C GLY A 77 -4.90 -2.31 -15.22
N VAL A 78 -3.64 -1.88 -15.20
CA VAL A 78 -2.50 -2.64 -14.66
C VAL A 78 -2.71 -2.97 -13.18
N GLY A 79 -3.13 -2.00 -12.37
CA GLY A 79 -3.44 -2.22 -10.98
C GLY A 79 -4.55 -3.27 -10.78
N MET A 80 -5.66 -3.17 -11.52
CA MET A 80 -6.77 -4.11 -11.42
C MET A 80 -6.34 -5.53 -11.83
N GLN A 81 -5.58 -5.66 -12.93
CA GLN A 81 -5.02 -6.94 -13.37
C GLN A 81 -4.07 -7.55 -12.33
N SER A 82 -3.30 -6.72 -11.63
CA SER A 82 -2.33 -7.18 -10.64
C SER A 82 -2.98 -7.89 -9.43
N THR A 83 -4.28 -7.73 -9.20
CA THR A 83 -5.02 -8.41 -8.13
C THR A 83 -5.23 -9.91 -8.41
N PHE A 84 -5.25 -10.32 -9.67
CA PHE A 84 -5.71 -11.64 -10.08
C PHE A 84 -4.88 -12.78 -9.48
N ILE A 85 -3.57 -12.79 -9.73
CA ILE A 85 -2.70 -13.89 -9.29
C ILE A 85 -2.50 -13.88 -7.76
N PRO A 86 -2.26 -12.73 -7.09
CA PRO A 86 -2.13 -12.71 -5.63
C PRO A 86 -3.37 -13.23 -4.90
N VAL A 87 -4.57 -12.89 -5.36
CA VAL A 87 -5.82 -13.40 -4.76
C VAL A 87 -5.94 -14.92 -4.94
N LEU A 88 -5.55 -15.46 -6.10
CA LEU A 88 -5.50 -16.91 -6.30
C LEU A 88 -4.47 -17.59 -5.39
N ILE A 89 -3.29 -16.99 -5.22
CA ILE A 89 -2.26 -17.48 -4.29
C ILE A 89 -2.81 -17.52 -2.87
N ILE A 90 -3.49 -16.46 -2.42
CA ILE A 90 -4.11 -16.41 -1.09
C ILE A 90 -5.18 -17.49 -0.95
N ALA A 91 -6.07 -17.65 -1.93
CA ALA A 91 -7.12 -18.67 -1.90
C ALA A 91 -6.56 -20.09 -1.82
N VAL A 92 -5.54 -20.40 -2.62
CA VAL A 92 -4.81 -21.67 -2.59
C VAL A 92 -4.15 -21.86 -1.23
N ALA A 93 -3.46 -20.84 -0.72
CA ALA A 93 -2.78 -20.90 0.58
C ALA A 93 -3.77 -21.20 1.72
N ILE A 94 -4.94 -20.56 1.72
CA ILE A 94 -6.00 -20.80 2.72
C ILE A 94 -6.44 -22.26 2.69
N VAL A 95 -6.80 -22.79 1.51
CA VAL A 95 -7.33 -24.16 1.37
C VAL A 95 -6.30 -25.19 1.79
N PHE A 96 -5.06 -25.08 1.29
CA PHE A 96 -4.02 -26.06 1.61
C PHE A 96 -3.53 -25.94 3.05
N ALA A 97 -3.41 -24.73 3.62
CA ALA A 97 -3.07 -24.56 5.03
C ALA A 97 -4.15 -25.18 5.94
N HIS A 98 -5.42 -24.98 5.59
CA HIS A 98 -6.55 -25.56 6.32
C HIS A 98 -6.56 -27.09 6.26
N GLN A 99 -6.24 -27.69 5.10
CA GLN A 99 -6.16 -29.16 4.98
C GLN A 99 -5.06 -29.78 5.86
N ASN A 100 -3.97 -29.04 6.11
CA ASN A 100 -2.84 -29.55 6.88
C ASN A 100 -3.02 -29.42 8.40
N ALA A 101 -3.64 -28.35 8.90
CA ALA A 101 -3.79 -28.11 10.35
C ALA A 101 -5.05 -27.31 10.73
N GLY A 102 -6.11 -27.37 9.92
CA GLY A 102 -7.37 -26.67 10.17
C GLY A 102 -7.21 -25.16 10.27
N LEU A 103 -8.04 -24.52 11.09
CA LEU A 103 -7.98 -23.07 11.34
C LEU A 103 -6.63 -22.63 11.93
N TYR A 104 -6.01 -23.48 12.75
CA TYR A 104 -4.66 -23.23 13.26
C TYR A 104 -3.62 -23.23 12.12
N GLY A 105 -3.78 -24.10 11.13
CA GLY A 105 -2.96 -24.10 9.91
C GLY A 105 -3.02 -22.77 9.16
N ILE A 106 -4.21 -22.17 9.01
CA ILE A 106 -4.34 -20.84 8.40
C ILE A 106 -3.59 -19.78 9.21
N ALA A 107 -3.68 -19.82 10.54
CA ALA A 107 -2.94 -18.91 11.41
C ALA A 107 -1.42 -19.08 11.26
N MET A 108 -0.95 -20.32 11.17
CA MET A 108 0.46 -20.63 10.96
C MET A 108 0.95 -20.26 9.56
N ALA A 109 0.10 -20.33 8.54
CA ALA A 109 0.41 -19.78 7.21
C ALA A 109 0.56 -18.24 7.27
N ALA A 110 -0.29 -17.54 8.02
CA ALA A 110 -0.13 -16.11 8.23
C ALA A 110 1.22 -15.78 8.89
N LEU A 111 1.61 -16.54 9.92
CA LEU A 111 2.91 -16.40 10.57
C LEU A 111 4.07 -16.72 9.61
N GLY A 112 3.94 -17.78 8.81
CA GLY A 112 4.95 -18.18 7.82
C GLY A 112 5.23 -17.10 6.78
N MET A 113 4.19 -16.38 6.34
CA MET A 113 4.34 -15.23 5.41
C MET A 113 5.14 -14.07 6.01
N LEU A 114 5.14 -13.94 7.34
CA LEU A 114 5.86 -12.93 8.12
C LEU A 114 7.14 -13.50 8.78
N ALA A 115 7.52 -14.74 8.50
CA ALA A 115 8.64 -15.37 9.18
C ALA A 115 9.98 -14.66 8.88
N ASN A 116 10.09 -14.06 7.70
CA ASN A 116 11.24 -13.27 7.28
C ASN A 116 10.95 -11.74 7.30
N THR A 117 10.02 -11.27 8.15
CA THR A 117 9.68 -9.84 8.26
C THR A 117 10.89 -8.93 8.53
N GLY A 118 11.92 -9.41 9.24
CA GLY A 118 13.14 -8.63 9.46
C GLY A 118 13.83 -8.17 8.17
N ILE A 119 13.95 -9.04 7.16
CA ILE A 119 14.54 -8.64 5.88
C ILE A 119 13.54 -7.86 5.02
N GLN A 120 12.23 -8.18 5.10
CA GLN A 120 11.19 -7.45 4.36
C GLN A 120 11.19 -5.98 4.79
N LEU A 121 11.21 -5.70 6.10
CA LEU A 121 11.28 -4.34 6.63
C LEU A 121 12.58 -3.63 6.25
N ALA A 122 13.71 -4.34 6.22
CA ALA A 122 14.97 -3.73 5.78
C ALA A 122 14.94 -3.33 4.30
N VAL A 123 14.31 -4.15 3.46
CA VAL A 123 14.17 -3.94 2.01
C VAL A 123 13.10 -2.88 1.68
N ASP A 124 12.04 -2.79 2.48
CA ASP A 124 11.02 -1.74 2.41
C ASP A 124 11.59 -0.39 2.87
N ALA A 125 12.22 -0.34 4.06
CA ALA A 125 12.82 0.87 4.61
C ALA A 125 13.99 1.42 3.76
N TYR A 126 14.61 0.59 2.94
CA TYR A 126 15.64 1.00 1.98
C TYR A 126 15.13 2.03 0.96
N GLY A 127 13.85 1.96 0.55
CA GLY A 127 13.27 2.87 -0.43
C GLY A 127 13.23 4.33 0.04
N PRO A 128 12.53 4.64 1.15
CA PRO A 128 12.47 6.01 1.69
C PRO A 128 13.85 6.59 2.08
N ILE A 129 14.82 5.75 2.45
CA ILE A 129 16.20 6.20 2.70
C ILE A 129 16.85 6.67 1.39
N SER A 130 16.66 5.92 0.30
CA SER A 130 17.20 6.23 -1.02
C SER A 130 16.55 7.48 -1.64
N ASP A 131 15.24 7.64 -1.48
CA ASP A 131 14.51 8.85 -1.89
C ASP A 131 15.04 10.11 -1.16
N ASN A 132 15.14 10.05 0.18
CA ASN A 132 15.72 11.15 0.96
C ASN A 132 17.16 11.46 0.56
N ALA A 133 17.98 10.44 0.26
CA ALA A 133 19.34 10.64 -0.21
C ALA A 133 19.37 11.39 -1.56
N GLY A 134 18.45 11.08 -2.48
CA GLY A 134 18.30 11.81 -3.73
C GLY A 134 17.85 13.25 -3.52
N GLY A 135 16.87 13.49 -2.63
CA GLY A 135 16.41 14.83 -2.28
C GLY A 135 17.52 15.69 -1.65
N ILE A 136 18.31 15.12 -0.73
CA ILE A 136 19.48 15.79 -0.13
C ILE A 136 20.53 16.10 -1.19
N ALA A 137 20.81 15.17 -2.12
CA ALA A 137 21.78 15.39 -3.18
C ALA A 137 21.38 16.57 -4.08
N GLU A 138 20.10 16.68 -4.44
CA GLU A 138 19.55 17.79 -5.23
C GLU A 138 19.64 19.12 -4.46
N MET A 139 19.15 19.15 -3.21
CA MET A 139 19.15 20.37 -2.39
C MET A 139 20.55 20.86 -2.01
N ALA A 140 21.54 19.96 -1.96
CA ALA A 140 22.93 20.31 -1.69
C ALA A 140 23.75 20.66 -2.95
N GLY A 141 23.13 20.65 -4.14
CA GLY A 141 23.82 20.96 -5.40
C GLY A 141 24.96 19.98 -5.72
N LEU A 142 24.81 18.70 -5.36
CA LEU A 142 25.83 17.69 -5.64
C LEU A 142 25.94 17.39 -7.14
N PRO A 143 27.07 16.85 -7.61
CA PRO A 143 27.25 16.52 -9.03
C PRO A 143 26.14 15.60 -9.58
N PRO A 144 25.75 15.74 -10.86
CA PRO A 144 24.67 14.96 -11.47
C PRO A 144 24.82 13.44 -11.35
N GLU A 145 26.06 12.93 -11.31
CA GLU A 145 26.34 11.50 -11.10
C GLU A 145 25.81 10.99 -9.75
N VAL A 146 25.80 11.82 -8.71
CA VAL A 146 25.23 11.46 -7.40
C VAL A 146 23.73 11.29 -7.53
N ARG A 147 23.05 12.23 -8.21
CA ARG A 147 21.60 12.17 -8.44
C ARG A 147 21.21 10.97 -9.31
N GLU A 148 21.98 10.70 -10.37
CA GLU A 148 21.77 9.52 -11.23
C GLU A 148 21.88 8.21 -10.43
N ARG A 149 22.86 8.10 -9.54
CA ARG A 149 23.00 6.94 -8.66
C ARG A 149 21.82 6.82 -7.70
N THR A 150 21.41 7.92 -7.05
CA THR A 150 20.28 7.89 -6.11
C THR A 150 18.95 7.58 -6.82
N ASP A 151 18.73 8.09 -8.03
CA ASP A 151 17.51 7.81 -8.81
C ASP A 151 17.39 6.31 -9.15
N LYS A 152 18.52 5.64 -9.45
CA LYS A 152 18.55 4.17 -9.63
C LYS A 152 18.20 3.42 -8.35
N LEU A 153 18.70 3.88 -7.19
CA LEU A 153 18.38 3.27 -5.89
C LEU A 153 16.91 3.48 -5.51
N ASP A 154 16.37 4.67 -5.78
CA ASP A 154 14.98 5.05 -5.55
C ASP A 154 14.02 4.20 -6.39
N ALA A 155 14.31 3.99 -7.68
CA ALA A 155 13.51 3.11 -8.54
C ALA A 155 13.43 1.65 -8.02
N VAL A 156 14.54 1.13 -7.48
CA VAL A 156 14.56 -0.16 -6.78
C VAL A 156 13.70 -0.08 -5.51
N GLY A 157 13.86 1.00 -4.74
CA GLY A 157 13.08 1.32 -3.55
C GLY A 157 11.57 1.31 -3.76
N ASN A 158 11.09 1.88 -4.86
CA ASN A 158 9.67 1.89 -5.22
C ASN A 158 9.11 0.48 -5.44
N THR A 159 9.93 -0.37 -6.09
CA THR A 159 9.57 -1.76 -6.32
C THR A 159 9.55 -2.54 -5.01
N THR A 160 10.56 -2.34 -4.15
CA THR A 160 10.66 -3.03 -2.86
C THR A 160 9.58 -2.60 -1.86
N ALA A 161 9.20 -1.31 -1.87
CA ALA A 161 8.07 -0.80 -1.10
C ALA A 161 6.75 -1.43 -1.55
N ALA A 162 6.54 -1.58 -2.87
CA ALA A 162 5.36 -2.29 -3.38
C ALA A 162 5.34 -3.76 -2.94
N ILE A 163 6.48 -4.47 -3.02
CA ILE A 163 6.62 -5.84 -2.53
C ILE A 163 6.25 -5.90 -1.03
N GLY A 164 6.82 -5.03 -0.20
CA GLY A 164 6.51 -4.93 1.24
C GLY A 164 5.01 -4.73 1.51
N LYS A 165 4.36 -3.84 0.75
CA LYS A 165 2.90 -3.63 0.79
C LYS A 165 2.15 -4.91 0.42
N GLY A 166 2.57 -5.62 -0.64
CA GLY A 166 2.00 -6.91 -1.04
C GLY A 166 2.05 -7.98 0.05
N PHE A 167 3.20 -8.14 0.73
CA PHE A 167 3.34 -9.03 1.89
C PHE A 167 2.45 -8.62 3.07
N ALA A 168 2.39 -7.32 3.37
CA ALA A 168 1.54 -6.80 4.44
C ALA A 168 0.05 -7.09 4.18
N ILE A 169 -0.40 -6.96 2.93
CA ILE A 169 -1.78 -7.25 2.50
C ILE A 169 -2.08 -8.75 2.51
N GLY A 170 -1.19 -9.57 1.94
CA GLY A 170 -1.35 -11.04 1.93
C GLY A 170 -1.44 -11.61 3.34
N SER A 171 -0.59 -11.12 4.25
CA SER A 171 -0.61 -11.54 5.66
C SER A 171 -1.89 -11.10 6.35
N ALA A 172 -2.42 -9.92 6.03
CA ALA A 172 -3.71 -9.45 6.55
C ALA A 172 -4.86 -10.39 6.22
N ALA A 173 -4.91 -10.89 4.98
CA ALA A 173 -5.93 -11.83 4.54
C ALA A 173 -5.92 -13.10 5.39
N LEU A 174 -4.74 -13.71 5.55
CA LEU A 174 -4.56 -14.94 6.32
C LEU A 174 -4.78 -14.73 7.83
N THR A 175 -4.23 -13.64 8.40
CA THR A 175 -4.42 -13.30 9.81
C THR A 175 -5.89 -13.05 10.13
N THR A 176 -6.65 -12.42 9.24
CA THR A 176 -8.07 -12.15 9.48
C THR A 176 -8.88 -13.43 9.60
N LEU A 177 -8.61 -14.42 8.75
CA LEU A 177 -9.24 -15.74 8.86
C LEU A 177 -8.87 -16.46 10.16
N ALA A 178 -7.64 -16.31 10.62
CA ALA A 178 -7.23 -16.83 11.93
C ALA A 178 -7.96 -16.12 13.09
N LEU A 179 -8.12 -14.79 13.01
CA LEU A 179 -8.89 -14.02 13.99
C LEU A 179 -10.38 -14.40 13.95
N PHE A 180 -10.91 -14.75 12.79
CA PHE A 180 -12.28 -15.23 12.62
C PHE A 180 -12.51 -16.59 13.27
N ALA A 181 -11.52 -17.48 13.19
CA ALA A 181 -11.53 -18.73 13.93
C ALA A 181 -11.53 -18.49 15.44
N ALA A 182 -10.67 -17.60 15.93
CA ALA A 182 -10.63 -17.23 17.34
C ALA A 182 -11.94 -16.60 17.81
N PHE A 183 -12.53 -15.72 17.00
CA PHE A 183 -13.84 -15.13 17.24
C PHE A 183 -14.92 -16.20 17.35
N SER A 184 -14.96 -17.15 16.41
CA SER A 184 -15.93 -18.25 16.42
C SER A 184 -15.82 -19.11 17.68
N GLU A 185 -14.61 -19.37 18.19
CA GLU A 185 -14.41 -20.14 19.43
C GLU A 185 -14.85 -19.36 20.68
N ILE A 186 -14.61 -18.04 20.73
CA ILE A 186 -15.12 -17.17 21.81
C ILE A 186 -16.65 -17.22 21.85
N ILE A 187 -17.30 -17.03 20.70
CA ILE A 187 -18.76 -17.05 20.59
C ILE A 187 -19.32 -18.41 21.03
N LYS A 188 -18.70 -19.50 20.57
CA LYS A 188 -19.05 -20.87 20.99
C LYS A 188 -18.92 -21.06 22.50
N SER A 189 -17.86 -20.57 23.11
CA SER A 189 -17.64 -20.69 24.58
C SER A 189 -18.72 -19.98 25.41
N LYS A 190 -19.34 -18.94 24.84
CA LYS A 190 -20.33 -18.10 25.52
C LYS A 190 -21.78 -18.50 25.25
N LEU A 191 -22.13 -18.73 24.00
CA LEU A 191 -23.50 -18.99 23.57
C LEU A 191 -23.86 -20.48 23.61
N GLY A 192 -22.88 -21.38 23.80
CA GLY A 192 -23.11 -22.82 23.88
C GLY A 192 -23.56 -23.48 22.57
N GLU A 193 -23.72 -22.71 21.49
CA GLU A 193 -24.08 -23.23 20.17
C GLU A 193 -22.89 -23.94 19.52
N SER A 194 -23.10 -25.19 19.10
CA SER A 194 -22.14 -25.95 18.32
C SER A 194 -22.78 -26.45 17.02
N PRO A 195 -22.24 -26.07 15.84
CA PRO A 195 -21.19 -25.08 15.56
C PRO A 195 -21.73 -23.66 15.37
N PHE A 196 -20.95 -22.63 15.75
CA PHE A 196 -21.20 -21.27 15.28
C PHE A 196 -21.00 -21.20 13.77
N LEU A 197 -22.10 -21.14 13.03
CA LEU A 197 -22.12 -21.15 11.57
C LEU A 197 -22.51 -19.78 11.05
N ILE A 198 -21.71 -19.26 10.12
CA ILE A 198 -22.03 -18.05 9.37
C ILE A 198 -22.59 -18.49 8.03
N ASN A 199 -23.91 -18.53 7.94
CA ASN A 199 -24.61 -18.86 6.72
C ASN A 199 -24.79 -17.59 5.87
N ILE A 200 -24.08 -17.52 4.74
CA ILE A 200 -24.18 -16.39 3.80
C ILE A 200 -25.57 -16.23 3.19
N SER A 201 -26.42 -17.27 3.23
CA SER A 201 -27.78 -17.21 2.72
C SER A 201 -28.72 -16.46 3.66
N GLU A 202 -28.29 -16.22 4.91
CA GLU A 202 -29.08 -15.44 5.86
C GLU A 202 -29.08 -13.96 5.46
N PRO A 203 -30.26 -13.30 5.39
CA PRO A 203 -30.37 -11.91 4.92
C PRO A 203 -29.50 -10.93 5.71
N ILE A 204 -29.40 -11.09 7.04
CA ILE A 204 -28.61 -10.21 7.90
C ILE A 204 -27.10 -10.38 7.64
N VAL A 205 -26.64 -11.61 7.44
CA VAL A 205 -25.24 -11.91 7.12
C VAL A 205 -24.87 -11.33 5.76
N MET A 206 -25.73 -11.56 4.75
CA MET A 206 -25.53 -11.01 3.42
C MET A 206 -25.52 -9.48 3.42
N ALA A 207 -26.45 -8.84 4.15
CA ALA A 207 -26.50 -7.39 4.28
C ALA A 207 -25.23 -6.84 4.94
N ALA A 208 -24.79 -7.44 6.04
CA ALA A 208 -23.55 -7.04 6.71
C ALA A 208 -22.31 -7.26 5.83
N LEU A 209 -22.31 -8.31 5.00
CA LEU A 209 -21.25 -8.58 4.03
C LEU A 209 -21.16 -7.50 2.95
N PHE A 210 -22.30 -7.04 2.40
CA PHE A 210 -22.31 -5.90 1.47
C PHE A 210 -21.83 -4.61 2.13
N VAL A 211 -22.26 -4.33 3.37
CA VAL A 211 -21.75 -3.19 4.15
C VAL A 211 -20.24 -3.30 4.32
N GLY A 212 -19.74 -4.48 4.71
CA GLY A 212 -18.31 -4.74 4.88
C GLY A 212 -17.52 -4.56 3.60
N ALA A 213 -18.02 -5.07 2.47
CA ALA A 213 -17.38 -4.92 1.18
C ALA A 213 -17.33 -3.46 0.69
N MET A 214 -18.25 -2.61 1.12
CA MET A 214 -18.28 -1.18 0.78
C MET A 214 -17.28 -0.36 1.61
N LEU A 215 -16.94 -0.78 2.83
CA LEU A 215 -16.07 0.00 3.73
C LEU A 215 -14.67 0.28 3.17
N PRO A 216 -13.96 -0.65 2.51
CA PRO A 216 -12.70 -0.34 1.84
C PRO A 216 -12.82 0.80 0.83
N PHE A 217 -13.89 0.82 0.02
CA PHE A 217 -14.13 1.90 -0.94
C PHE A 217 -14.39 3.24 -0.25
N LEU A 218 -15.23 3.23 0.79
CA LEU A 218 -15.51 4.43 1.58
C LEU A 218 -14.25 4.96 2.26
N PHE A 219 -13.46 4.08 2.89
CA PHE A 219 -12.19 4.42 3.52
C PHE A 219 -11.22 5.03 2.50
N SER A 220 -11.03 4.39 1.35
CA SER A 220 -10.14 4.90 0.30
C SER A 220 -10.62 6.25 -0.23
N SER A 221 -11.92 6.46 -0.41
CA SER A 221 -12.48 7.75 -0.83
C SER A 221 -12.21 8.86 0.19
N LEU A 222 -12.40 8.59 1.48
CA LEU A 222 -12.12 9.55 2.55
C LEU A 222 -10.62 9.91 2.61
N ALA A 223 -9.76 8.89 2.56
CA ALA A 223 -8.30 9.06 2.59
C ALA A 223 -7.79 9.86 1.37
N MET A 224 -8.24 9.50 0.16
CA MET A 224 -7.87 10.23 -1.05
C MET A 224 -8.41 11.66 -1.06
N GLY A 225 -9.65 11.87 -0.61
CA GLY A 225 -10.24 13.19 -0.49
C GLY A 225 -9.47 14.09 0.48
N ALA A 226 -8.98 13.52 1.58
CA ALA A 226 -8.12 14.22 2.52
C ALA A 226 -6.79 14.66 1.90
N VAL A 227 -6.10 13.76 1.18
CA VAL A 227 -4.86 14.10 0.47
C VAL A 227 -5.12 15.17 -0.58
N GLY A 228 -6.21 15.08 -1.35
CA GLY A 228 -6.56 16.09 -2.35
C GLY A 228 -6.77 17.49 -1.76
N ARG A 229 -7.44 17.59 -0.60
CA ARG A 229 -7.60 18.87 0.12
C ARG A 229 -6.26 19.42 0.61
N ALA A 230 -5.42 18.57 1.21
CA ALA A 230 -4.10 18.95 1.70
C ALA A 230 -3.18 19.40 0.55
N ALA A 231 -3.18 18.67 -0.55
CA ALA A 231 -2.40 18.98 -1.75
C ALA A 231 -2.84 20.31 -2.37
N MET A 232 -4.14 20.59 -2.45
CA MET A 232 -4.62 21.87 -2.97
C MET A 232 -4.15 23.04 -2.08
N ALA A 233 -4.26 22.91 -0.76
CA ALA A 233 -3.76 23.92 0.18
C ALA A 233 -2.24 24.13 0.05
N MET A 234 -1.48 23.04 -0.14
CA MET A 234 -0.04 23.08 -0.39
C MET A 234 0.28 23.82 -1.70
N ILE A 235 -0.43 23.50 -2.79
CA ILE A 235 -0.23 24.13 -4.10
C ILE A 235 -0.54 25.63 -4.02
N GLU A 236 -1.64 26.02 -3.37
CA GLU A 236 -1.99 27.42 -3.17
C GLU A 236 -0.93 28.17 -2.35
N GLU A 237 -0.42 27.57 -1.29
CA GLU A 237 0.63 28.17 -0.47
C GLU A 237 1.95 28.31 -1.24
N VAL A 238 2.40 27.28 -1.96
CA VAL A 238 3.61 27.36 -2.78
C VAL A 238 3.46 28.45 -3.86
N ARG A 239 2.31 28.51 -4.54
CA ARG A 239 2.00 29.57 -5.51
C ARG A 239 1.96 30.96 -4.87
N ARG A 240 1.43 31.08 -3.65
CA ARG A 240 1.40 32.32 -2.89
C ARG A 240 2.82 32.79 -2.59
N GLN A 241 3.70 31.92 -2.10
CA GLN A 241 5.10 32.24 -1.82
C GLN A 241 5.82 32.74 -3.08
N PHE A 242 5.72 32.03 -4.21
CA PHE A 242 6.32 32.47 -5.48
C PHE A 242 5.75 33.79 -6.03
N ARG A 243 4.50 34.13 -5.70
CA ARG A 243 3.86 35.37 -6.15
C ARG A 243 4.18 36.57 -5.26
N GLU A 244 4.22 36.36 -3.94
CA GLU A 244 4.22 37.42 -2.94
C GLU A 244 5.59 37.68 -2.32
N ILE A 245 6.50 36.71 -2.29
CA ILE A 245 7.86 36.87 -1.79
C ILE A 245 8.74 37.38 -2.94
N PRO A 246 9.24 38.63 -2.91
CA PRO A 246 9.96 39.23 -4.03
C PRO A 246 11.19 38.43 -4.47
N GLU A 247 11.95 37.89 -3.52
CA GLU A 247 13.16 37.13 -3.79
C GLU A 247 12.87 35.79 -4.49
N LEU A 248 11.79 35.10 -4.10
CA LEU A 248 11.37 33.86 -4.77
C LEU A 248 10.82 34.12 -6.16
N LYS A 249 10.08 35.22 -6.33
CA LYS A 249 9.59 35.64 -7.64
C LYS A 249 10.75 35.94 -8.59
N ALA A 250 11.75 36.67 -8.12
CA ALA A 250 12.95 36.96 -8.89
C ALA A 250 13.74 35.68 -9.23
N ALA A 251 13.88 34.75 -8.28
CA ALA A 251 14.50 33.45 -8.52
C ALA A 251 13.73 32.62 -9.58
N LEU A 252 12.40 32.67 -9.58
CA LEU A 252 11.57 32.00 -10.59
C LEU A 252 11.76 32.60 -11.99
N GLU A 253 11.91 33.92 -12.09
CA GLU A 253 12.23 34.59 -13.36
C GLU A 253 13.61 34.18 -13.89
N VAL A 254 14.60 34.01 -13.02
CA VAL A 254 15.93 33.48 -13.38
C VAL A 254 15.84 32.04 -13.88
N LEU A 255 15.10 31.17 -13.19
CA LEU A 255 14.86 29.78 -13.63
C LEU A 255 14.24 29.71 -15.04
N GLY A 256 13.44 30.70 -15.43
CA GLY A 256 12.85 30.79 -16.77
C GLY A 256 13.85 31.13 -17.89
N LYS A 257 15.08 31.57 -17.57
CA LYS A 257 16.10 31.96 -18.55
C LYS A 257 16.88 30.79 -19.17
N GLY A 258 16.73 29.58 -18.62
CA GLY A 258 17.44 28.38 -19.05
C GLY A 258 18.28 27.78 -17.94
N ASP A 259 19.22 26.90 -18.32
CA ASP A 259 20.06 26.18 -17.34
C ASP A 259 21.04 27.10 -16.62
N GLU A 260 21.47 26.71 -15.41
CA GLU A 260 22.41 27.45 -14.56
C GLU A 260 23.72 27.84 -15.28
N SER A 261 24.14 27.04 -16.27
CA SER A 261 25.31 27.31 -17.10
C SER A 261 25.19 28.58 -17.97
N SER A 262 23.97 29.03 -18.23
CA SER A 262 23.65 30.22 -19.02
C SER A 262 23.47 31.49 -18.17
N TRP A 263 23.47 31.35 -16.85
CA TRP A 263 23.18 32.45 -15.92
C TRP A 263 24.39 33.35 -15.71
N SER A 264 24.14 34.66 -15.64
CA SER A 264 25.14 35.62 -15.20
C SER A 264 25.45 35.48 -13.70
N ASP A 265 26.56 36.03 -13.23
CA ASP A 265 26.88 36.05 -11.79
C ASP A 265 25.80 36.78 -10.97
N GLU A 266 25.12 37.76 -11.58
CA GLU A 266 23.99 38.47 -10.98
C GLU A 266 22.74 37.59 -10.88
N ASP A 267 22.43 36.82 -11.93
CA ASP A 267 21.32 35.84 -11.93
C ASP A 267 21.52 34.76 -10.85
N LYS A 268 22.76 34.27 -10.69
CA LYS A 268 23.10 33.30 -9.62
C LYS A 268 22.88 33.88 -8.23
N SER A 269 23.30 35.12 -8.01
CA SER A 269 23.09 35.80 -6.72
C SER A 269 21.60 35.99 -6.41
N ILE A 270 20.79 36.33 -7.42
CA ILE A 270 19.32 36.45 -7.27
C ILE A 270 18.69 35.10 -6.92
N TYR A 271 19.10 34.03 -7.60
CA TYR A 271 18.62 32.67 -7.33
C TYR A 271 18.97 32.21 -5.91
N GLU A 272 20.23 32.36 -5.49
CA GLU A 272 20.69 32.00 -4.13
C GLU A 272 19.95 32.77 -3.04
N ALA A 273 19.69 34.07 -3.26
CA ALA A 273 18.91 34.87 -2.34
C ALA A 273 17.50 34.30 -2.15
N GLY A 274 16.86 33.84 -3.22
CA GLY A 274 15.55 33.19 -3.20
C GLY A 274 15.51 31.91 -2.37
N LEU A 275 16.53 31.05 -2.49
CA LEU A 275 16.59 29.76 -1.76
C LEU A 275 16.43 29.92 -0.24
N THR A 276 16.98 30.99 0.33
CA THR A 276 16.93 31.24 1.78
C THR A 276 15.61 31.86 2.27
N LYS A 277 14.71 32.22 1.35
CA LYS A 277 13.46 32.94 1.65
C LYS A 277 12.20 32.08 1.54
N ALA A 278 12.34 30.83 1.12
CA ALA A 278 11.23 29.87 1.13
C ALA A 278 10.76 29.59 2.57
N ASP A 279 9.47 29.74 2.83
CA ASP A 279 8.86 29.40 4.11
C ASP A 279 8.43 27.93 4.12
N HIS A 280 9.40 27.06 4.42
CA HIS A 280 9.15 25.64 4.60
C HIS A 280 8.27 25.34 5.82
N GLY A 281 8.32 26.20 6.85
CA GLY A 281 7.55 26.04 8.09
C GLY A 281 6.05 26.07 7.83
N ARG A 282 5.60 26.97 6.96
CA ARG A 282 4.19 27.04 6.56
C ARG A 282 3.71 25.80 5.81
N CYS A 283 4.52 25.27 4.90
CA CYS A 283 4.22 24.03 4.20
C CYS A 283 4.10 22.84 5.18
N ILE A 284 5.03 22.74 6.15
CA ILE A 284 4.99 21.71 7.21
C ILE A 284 3.73 21.86 8.06
N GLU A 285 3.33 23.08 8.41
CA GLU A 285 2.12 23.34 9.21
C GLU A 285 0.86 22.85 8.48
N ILE A 286 0.73 23.15 7.18
CA ILE A 286 -0.43 22.74 6.36
C ILE A 286 -0.56 21.23 6.32
N SER A 287 0.52 20.51 6.00
CA SER A 287 0.48 19.05 5.93
C SER A 287 0.21 18.43 7.31
N THR A 288 0.81 18.97 8.37
CA THR A 288 0.65 18.48 9.76
C THR A 288 -0.78 18.64 10.26
N GLN A 289 -1.34 19.86 10.17
CA GLN A 289 -2.70 20.13 10.65
C GLN A 289 -3.74 19.33 9.86
N SER A 290 -3.56 19.23 8.53
CA SER A 290 -4.45 18.43 7.69
C SER A 290 -4.37 16.96 8.05
N ALA A 291 -3.17 16.39 8.19
CA ALA A 291 -3.01 14.97 8.54
C ALA A 291 -3.69 14.63 9.88
N ILE A 292 -3.49 15.45 10.92
CA ILE A 292 -4.09 15.23 12.25
C ILE A 292 -5.61 15.28 12.21
N LYS A 293 -6.17 16.27 11.50
CA LYS A 293 -7.62 16.44 11.43
C LYS A 293 -8.28 15.34 10.59
N GLU A 294 -7.70 15.03 9.45
CA GLU A 294 -8.31 14.15 8.44
C GLU A 294 -8.15 12.66 8.79
N MET A 295 -7.15 12.27 9.59
CA MET A 295 -6.99 10.86 10.03
C MET A 295 -8.09 10.38 10.99
N LEU A 296 -8.77 11.31 11.68
CA LEU A 296 -9.76 10.97 12.71
C LEU A 296 -10.96 10.21 12.16
N LEU A 297 -11.51 10.66 11.01
CA LEU A 297 -12.74 10.08 10.48
C LEU A 297 -12.53 8.63 9.96
N PRO A 298 -11.51 8.33 9.12
CA PRO A 298 -11.22 6.96 8.72
C PRO A 298 -10.85 6.05 9.90
N GLY A 299 -10.13 6.57 10.90
CA GLY A 299 -9.79 5.83 12.12
C GLY A 299 -11.03 5.48 12.96
N LEU A 300 -11.94 6.44 13.16
CA LEU A 300 -13.19 6.23 13.88
C LEU A 300 -14.09 5.25 13.13
N LEU A 301 -14.16 5.32 11.80
CA LEU A 301 -14.89 4.38 10.96
C LEU A 301 -14.46 2.93 11.24
N ALA A 302 -13.14 2.68 11.31
CA ALA A 302 -12.60 1.34 11.55
C ALA A 302 -12.95 0.79 12.95
N VAL A 303 -12.96 1.63 13.98
CA VAL A 303 -13.20 1.20 15.37
C VAL A 303 -14.70 1.11 15.70
N VAL A 304 -15.49 2.08 15.25
CA VAL A 304 -16.91 2.19 15.60
C VAL A 304 -17.78 1.23 14.80
N THR A 305 -17.46 0.98 13.53
CA THR A 305 -18.33 0.18 12.66
C THR A 305 -18.56 -1.25 13.15
N PRO A 306 -17.54 -2.02 13.59
CA PRO A 306 -17.77 -3.34 14.16
C PRO A 306 -18.70 -3.30 15.37
N ILE A 307 -18.50 -2.35 16.28
CA ILE A 307 -19.32 -2.19 17.49
C ILE A 307 -20.78 -1.94 17.12
N LEU A 308 -21.02 -0.99 16.19
CA LEU A 308 -22.37 -0.66 15.74
C LEU A 308 -23.05 -1.85 15.05
N ILE A 309 -22.35 -2.57 14.17
CA ILE A 309 -22.94 -3.72 13.46
C ILE A 309 -23.24 -4.87 14.42
N GLY A 310 -22.37 -5.13 15.40
CA GLY A 310 -22.63 -6.11 16.46
C GLY A 310 -23.88 -5.75 17.29
N LEU A 311 -24.00 -4.48 17.70
CA LEU A 311 -25.17 -3.99 18.46
C LEU A 311 -26.47 -4.02 17.64
N LEU A 312 -26.42 -3.60 16.37
CA LEU A 312 -27.59 -3.64 15.49
C LEU A 312 -28.02 -5.08 15.18
N GLY A 313 -27.07 -5.99 14.97
CA GLY A 313 -27.36 -7.41 14.80
C GLY A 313 -27.98 -8.03 16.05
N ASN A 314 -27.59 -7.57 17.25
CA ASN A 314 -28.20 -8.03 18.51
C ASN A 314 -29.69 -7.67 18.63
N LEU A 315 -30.15 -6.58 18.01
CA LEU A 315 -31.59 -6.23 17.99
C LEU A 315 -32.45 -7.31 17.32
N VAL A 316 -31.84 -8.16 16.49
CA VAL A 316 -32.49 -9.28 15.79
C VAL A 316 -31.90 -10.63 16.18
N ASN A 317 -31.17 -10.72 17.30
CA ASN A 317 -30.50 -11.93 17.80
C ASN A 317 -29.47 -12.55 16.82
N MET A 318 -28.86 -11.75 15.95
CA MET A 318 -27.86 -12.19 14.97
C MET A 318 -26.56 -11.37 15.02
N GLY A 319 -26.23 -10.82 16.19
CA GLY A 319 -25.05 -9.95 16.37
C GLY A 319 -23.73 -10.59 15.94
N PRO A 320 -23.38 -11.80 16.42
CA PRO A 320 -22.15 -12.47 16.02
C PRO A 320 -22.11 -12.78 14.52
N GLN A 321 -23.23 -13.20 13.93
CA GLN A 321 -23.35 -13.55 12.52
C GLN A 321 -23.24 -12.30 11.63
N ALA A 322 -23.83 -11.17 12.05
CA ALA A 322 -23.70 -9.88 11.38
C ALA A 322 -22.25 -9.39 11.37
N LEU A 323 -21.55 -9.45 12.51
CA LEU A 323 -20.11 -9.17 12.59
C LEU A 323 -19.31 -10.09 11.66
N GLY A 324 -19.67 -11.38 11.64
CA GLY A 324 -19.08 -12.36 10.74
C GLY A 324 -19.18 -11.95 9.26
N GLY A 325 -20.38 -11.57 8.83
CA GLY A 325 -20.62 -11.06 7.47
C GLY A 325 -19.80 -9.80 7.18
N LEU A 326 -19.81 -8.84 8.09
CA LEU A 326 -19.03 -7.59 7.99
C LEU A 326 -17.55 -7.87 7.76
N LEU A 327 -16.94 -8.67 8.63
CA LEU A 327 -15.51 -9.00 8.54
C LEU A 327 -15.18 -9.70 7.23
N ALA A 328 -15.99 -10.68 6.81
CA ALA A 328 -15.80 -11.36 5.52
C ALA A 328 -15.82 -10.37 4.35
N GLY A 329 -16.79 -9.45 4.33
CA GLY A 329 -16.90 -8.41 3.30
C GLY A 329 -15.69 -7.47 3.27
N VAL A 330 -15.27 -6.97 4.44
CA VAL A 330 -14.11 -6.08 4.58
C VAL A 330 -12.84 -6.77 4.09
N THR A 331 -12.64 -8.05 4.42
CA THR A 331 -11.45 -8.81 3.99
C THR A 331 -11.41 -8.98 2.47
N VAL A 332 -12.47 -9.52 1.86
CA VAL A 332 -12.42 -9.88 0.42
C VAL A 332 -12.29 -8.65 -0.48
N SER A 333 -13.03 -7.57 -0.17
CA SER A 333 -12.92 -6.32 -0.92
C SER A 333 -11.65 -5.57 -0.57
N GLY A 334 -11.30 -5.49 0.72
CA GLY A 334 -10.15 -4.72 1.18
C GLY A 334 -8.82 -5.25 0.66
N VAL A 335 -8.65 -6.57 0.60
CA VAL A 335 -7.44 -7.20 0.05
C VAL A 335 -7.29 -6.84 -1.44
N SER A 336 -8.37 -6.98 -2.20
CA SER A 336 -8.38 -6.67 -3.64
C SER A 336 -8.08 -5.19 -3.89
N MET A 337 -8.74 -4.30 -3.13
CA MET A 337 -8.56 -2.85 -3.26
C MET A 337 -7.16 -2.41 -2.82
N ALA A 338 -6.61 -2.98 -1.75
CA ALA A 338 -5.27 -2.66 -1.28
C ALA A 338 -4.18 -3.03 -2.29
N ILE A 339 -4.27 -4.22 -2.90
CA ILE A 339 -3.33 -4.66 -3.95
C ILE A 339 -3.46 -3.76 -5.17
N PHE A 340 -4.70 -3.53 -5.62
CA PHE A 340 -4.99 -2.64 -6.75
C PHE A 340 -4.36 -1.27 -6.58
N GLN A 341 -4.62 -0.59 -5.46
CA GLN A 341 -4.14 0.78 -5.23
C GLN A 341 -2.62 0.83 -5.10
N SER A 342 -2.03 -0.10 -4.33
CA SER A 342 -0.58 -0.14 -4.12
C SER A 342 0.18 -0.36 -5.43
N ASN A 343 -0.29 -1.30 -6.26
CA ASN A 343 0.39 -1.65 -7.50
C ASN A 343 0.13 -0.66 -8.63
N ALA A 344 -1.07 -0.06 -8.71
CA ALA A 344 -1.34 1.02 -9.67
C ALA A 344 -0.40 2.21 -9.43
N GLY A 345 -0.30 2.67 -8.18
CA GLY A 345 0.60 3.76 -7.83
C GLY A 345 2.08 3.42 -8.06
N GLY A 346 2.52 2.22 -7.69
CA GLY A 346 3.90 1.78 -7.98
C GLY A 346 4.20 1.70 -9.48
N ALA A 347 3.24 1.27 -10.29
CA ALA A 347 3.39 1.21 -11.75
C ALA A 347 3.47 2.61 -12.39
N TRP A 348 2.68 3.58 -11.94
CA TRP A 348 2.78 4.97 -12.42
C TRP A 348 4.11 5.62 -12.06
N ASP A 349 4.58 5.43 -10.83
CA ASP A 349 5.86 6.00 -10.38
C ASP A 349 7.03 5.46 -11.19
N ASN A 350 7.10 4.13 -11.33
CA ASN A 350 8.17 3.51 -12.10
C ASN A 350 8.04 3.76 -13.61
N ALA A 351 6.83 3.98 -14.14
CA ALA A 351 6.66 4.47 -15.50
C ALA A 351 7.24 5.88 -15.68
N LYS A 352 6.99 6.80 -14.73
CA LYS A 352 7.62 8.13 -14.70
C LYS A 352 9.14 7.99 -14.64
N LYS A 353 9.69 7.19 -13.72
CA LYS A 353 11.15 6.97 -13.60
C LYS A 353 11.77 6.43 -14.89
N MET A 354 11.12 5.48 -15.57
CA MET A 354 11.60 4.96 -16.85
C MET A 354 11.69 6.05 -17.94
N ILE A 355 10.76 7.00 -17.96
CA ILE A 355 10.81 8.14 -18.88
C ILE A 355 11.90 9.13 -18.44
N GLU A 356 12.12 9.31 -17.13
CA GLU A 356 13.16 10.18 -16.59
C GLU A 356 14.59 9.70 -16.88
N GLU A 357 14.81 8.37 -16.93
CA GLU A 357 16.07 7.73 -17.31
C GLU A 357 16.34 7.77 -18.83
N GLY A 358 15.32 8.13 -19.62
CA GLY A 358 15.36 8.09 -21.07
C GLY A 358 14.77 6.79 -21.61
N THR A 359 13.70 6.91 -22.39
CA THR A 359 13.01 5.77 -23.00
C THR A 359 12.80 6.01 -24.49
N GLU A 360 12.92 4.93 -25.27
CA GLU A 360 12.65 4.97 -26.70
C GLU A 360 11.30 4.31 -26.97
N ILE A 361 10.37 5.06 -27.55
CA ILE A 361 9.04 4.57 -27.89
C ILE A 361 8.78 4.86 -29.36
N ASN A 362 8.46 3.82 -30.14
CA ASN A 362 8.24 3.92 -31.58
C ASN A 362 9.40 4.57 -32.38
N GLY A 363 10.63 4.45 -31.91
CA GLY A 363 11.82 5.02 -32.55
C GLY A 363 12.10 6.49 -32.22
N GLU A 364 11.32 7.09 -31.32
CA GLU A 364 11.57 8.42 -30.76
C GLU A 364 12.03 8.31 -29.30
N SER A 365 13.04 9.10 -28.94
CA SER A 365 13.56 9.16 -27.57
C SER A 365 12.83 10.24 -26.78
N TYR A 366 12.30 9.86 -25.62
CA TYR A 366 11.62 10.75 -24.69
C TYR A 366 12.37 10.79 -23.36
N GLY A 367 12.40 11.98 -22.75
CA GLY A 367 13.08 12.25 -21.49
C GLY A 367 12.35 13.28 -20.63
N LYS A 368 13.02 13.72 -19.56
CA LYS A 368 12.53 14.79 -18.67
C LYS A 368 12.09 16.02 -19.45
N GLY A 369 10.95 16.60 -19.07
CA GLY A 369 10.38 17.82 -19.66
C GLY A 369 9.55 17.60 -20.94
N SER A 370 9.60 16.41 -21.55
CA SER A 370 8.73 16.05 -22.67
C SER A 370 7.26 16.00 -22.26
N ASP A 371 6.34 16.08 -23.23
CA ASP A 371 4.90 15.96 -22.93
C ASP A 371 4.53 14.55 -22.45
N VAL A 372 5.28 13.53 -22.88
CA VAL A 372 5.19 12.16 -22.37
C VAL A 372 5.57 12.10 -20.89
N HIS A 373 6.66 12.79 -20.50
CA HIS A 373 7.05 12.90 -19.09
C HIS A 373 6.00 13.62 -18.26
N LYS A 374 5.45 14.74 -18.73
CA LYS A 374 4.35 15.45 -18.03
C LYS A 374 3.13 14.55 -17.84
N ALA A 375 2.77 13.74 -18.85
CA ALA A 375 1.68 12.79 -18.75
C ALA A 375 1.92 11.74 -17.66
N ALA A 376 3.15 11.20 -17.57
CA ALA A 376 3.53 10.24 -16.55
C ALA A 376 3.60 10.86 -15.14
N VAL A 377 4.06 12.11 -15.01
CA VAL A 377 4.02 12.86 -13.74
C VAL A 377 2.58 13.00 -13.24
N VAL A 378 1.62 13.30 -14.13
CA VAL A 378 0.20 13.34 -13.75
C VAL A 378 -0.27 11.97 -13.24
N GLY A 379 0.08 10.88 -13.91
CA GLY A 379 -0.21 9.52 -13.45
C GLY A 379 0.34 9.22 -12.05
N ASP A 380 1.60 9.58 -11.81
CA ASP A 380 2.26 9.39 -10.52
C ASP A 380 1.58 10.19 -9.40
N THR A 381 1.22 11.46 -9.65
CA THR A 381 0.48 12.28 -8.67
C THR A 381 -0.92 11.74 -8.36
N VAL A 382 -1.56 11.01 -9.29
CA VAL A 382 -2.79 10.25 -9.01
C VAL A 382 -2.49 9.00 -8.19
N GLY A 383 -1.34 8.37 -8.43
CA GLY A 383 -0.83 7.18 -7.76
C GLY A 383 -0.35 7.38 -6.32
N ASP A 384 0.14 8.57 -5.96
CA ASP A 384 0.64 8.86 -4.61
C ASP A 384 -0.39 8.60 -3.49
N PRO A 385 -1.62 9.16 -3.51
CA PRO A 385 -2.62 8.84 -2.51
C PRO A 385 -3.09 7.37 -2.57
N PHE A 386 -2.93 6.70 -3.71
CA PHE A 386 -3.22 5.28 -3.86
C PHE A 386 -2.19 4.42 -3.12
N LYS A 387 -0.90 4.60 -3.43
CA LYS A 387 0.17 3.73 -2.94
C LYS A 387 0.65 4.08 -1.55
N ASP A 388 0.52 5.32 -1.08
CA ASP A 388 1.12 5.77 0.19
C ASP A 388 0.12 6.21 1.26
N THR A 389 -1.16 6.34 0.91
CA THR A 389 -2.20 6.67 1.89
C THR A 389 -3.29 5.59 1.95
N SER A 390 -4.09 5.45 0.91
CA SER A 390 -5.27 4.58 0.94
C SER A 390 -4.92 3.09 0.90
N GLY A 391 -4.13 2.65 -0.08
CA GLY A 391 -3.78 1.23 -0.29
C GLY A 391 -3.17 0.54 0.94
N PRO A 392 -2.05 1.03 1.50
CA PRO A 392 -1.43 0.42 2.68
C PRO A 392 -2.34 0.46 3.92
N SER A 393 -3.14 1.52 4.07
CA SER A 393 -4.05 1.67 5.21
C SER A 393 -5.21 0.67 5.20
N LEU A 394 -5.60 0.15 4.03
CA LEU A 394 -6.63 -0.88 3.94
C LEU A 394 -6.23 -2.19 4.63
N ASN A 395 -4.95 -2.56 4.61
CA ASN A 395 -4.46 -3.70 5.39
C ASN A 395 -4.66 -3.48 6.90
N ILE A 396 -4.41 -2.25 7.37
CA ILE A 396 -4.64 -1.86 8.78
C ILE A 396 -6.13 -1.89 9.09
N LEU A 397 -6.98 -1.33 8.22
CA LEU A 397 -8.44 -1.37 8.36
C LEU A 397 -8.95 -2.80 8.58
N ILE A 398 -8.52 -3.75 7.73
CA ILE A 398 -8.89 -5.17 7.82
C ILE A 398 -8.48 -5.77 9.18
N LYS A 399 -7.20 -5.61 9.56
CA LYS A 399 -6.67 -6.17 10.82
C LYS A 399 -7.34 -5.54 12.04
N LEU A 400 -7.48 -4.22 12.04
CA LEU A 400 -8.05 -3.47 13.16
C LEU A 400 -9.52 -3.82 13.38
N MET A 401 -10.34 -3.85 12.33
CA MET A 401 -11.75 -4.24 12.45
C MET A 401 -11.89 -5.67 13.01
N SER A 402 -11.02 -6.58 12.58
CA SER A 402 -11.00 -7.97 13.05
C SER A 402 -10.62 -8.06 14.53
N VAL A 403 -9.57 -7.36 14.96
CA VAL A 403 -9.13 -7.32 16.36
C VAL A 403 -10.18 -6.65 17.24
N VAL A 404 -10.74 -5.51 16.81
CA VAL A 404 -11.82 -4.83 17.55
C VAL A 404 -12.99 -5.79 17.74
N SER A 405 -13.46 -6.45 16.67
CA SER A 405 -14.55 -7.43 16.75
C SER A 405 -14.26 -8.54 17.74
N LEU A 406 -13.04 -9.09 17.72
CA LEU A 406 -12.62 -10.14 18.65
C LEU A 406 -12.63 -9.65 20.11
N VAL A 407 -12.10 -8.45 20.35
CA VAL A 407 -12.00 -7.86 21.70
C VAL A 407 -13.38 -7.49 22.26
N VAL A 408 -14.29 -6.98 21.43
CA VAL A 408 -15.63 -6.58 21.89
C VAL A 408 -16.61 -7.76 21.98
N ALA A 409 -16.35 -8.87 21.29
CA ALA A 409 -17.24 -10.03 21.27
C ALA A 409 -17.67 -10.53 22.67
N PRO A 410 -16.76 -10.70 23.66
CA PRO A 410 -17.16 -11.11 25.01
C PRO A 410 -17.99 -10.06 25.78
N PHE A 411 -18.04 -8.82 25.33
CA PHE A 411 -18.83 -7.76 25.99
C PHE A 411 -20.17 -7.55 25.31
N LEU A 412 -20.25 -7.81 24.00
CA LEU A 412 -21.48 -7.65 23.22
C LEU A 412 -22.40 -8.86 23.26
N PHE A 413 -21.87 -10.05 23.53
CA PHE A 413 -22.61 -11.32 23.48
C PHE A 413 -22.42 -12.18 24.74
#